data_AF-A0A8S0PZI3-F1
#
_entry.id   AF-A0A8S0PZI3-F1
#
_cell.length_a   1.000
_cell.length_b   1.000
_cell.length_c   1.000
_cell.angle_alpha   90.00
_cell.angle_beta   90.00
_cell.angle_gamma   90.00
#
_symmetry.space_group_name_H-M   'P 1'
#
loop_
_entity.id
_entity.type
_entity.pdbx_description
1 polymer ?
#
loop_
_entity_poly.entity_id
_entity_poly.type
_entity_poly.pdbx_seq_one_letter_code
_entity_poly.pdbx_strand_id
1 'polypeptide(L)'
;MQMSWKIIPFKHVSIKKWLKEIKQKRKEEHRLQKAEIHAAVSVAGVAAALAAIAAENSKHDDTITTKDSAVASAATLVAAQCAKVAEAMGAKREQLSSVIGSAMNGTSASEILTLAAAAATSQKGAATLKARSGYKNKLNGSAAVLPLDDINESDFDFEKSKSILAKGTDLYIETADGRYLFRSVAAILNGEAKVILKIKNPNVLNAFTRTKESIVLDLHTELYKDSEVGETETCHLLVLTTNKGMIKLDMVADYQCYKTWSTTINHMLMLSTSFTRYELQFYKN
;
A
#
# COMPACT_ATOMS: atom_id res chain seq x y z
N MET A 1 3.16 -13.40 -49.08
CA MET A 1 3.70 -13.82 -47.78
C MET A 1 2.53 -13.93 -46.80
N GLN A 2 2.12 -15.16 -46.49
CA GLN A 2 1.01 -15.44 -45.58
C GLN A 2 1.57 -15.54 -44.16
N MET A 3 1.39 -14.50 -43.34
CA MET A 3 1.84 -14.50 -41.95
C MET A 3 0.76 -15.17 -41.09
N SER A 4 1.01 -16.41 -40.69
CA SER A 4 0.18 -17.19 -39.76
C SER A 4 0.47 -16.73 -38.33
N TRP A 5 -0.37 -15.84 -37.79
CA TRP A 5 -0.29 -15.47 -36.38
C TRP A 5 -1.17 -16.41 -35.57
N LYS A 6 -0.52 -17.38 -34.92
CA LYS A 6 -1.15 -18.23 -33.91
C LYS A 6 -1.66 -17.36 -32.76
N ILE A 7 -2.97 -17.31 -32.62
CA ILE A 7 -3.70 -16.71 -31.51
C ILE A 7 -3.31 -17.46 -30.23
N ILE A 8 -2.74 -16.76 -29.24
CA ILE A 8 -2.63 -17.28 -27.88
C ILE A 8 -4.02 -17.09 -27.24
N PRO A 9 -4.74 -18.15 -26.85
CA PRO A 9 -6.06 -18.02 -26.26
C PRO A 9 -5.93 -17.41 -24.86
N PHE A 10 -6.58 -16.26 -24.64
CA PHE A 10 -6.62 -15.59 -23.35
C PHE A 10 -7.40 -16.46 -22.35
N LYS A 11 -6.69 -16.86 -21.28
CA LYS A 11 -7.17 -17.79 -20.26
C LYS A 11 -8.27 -17.14 -19.42
N HIS A 12 -9.47 -17.71 -19.51
CA HIS A 12 -10.45 -17.65 -18.43
C HIS A 12 -9.79 -18.25 -17.17
N VAL A 13 -9.46 -17.43 -16.17
CA VAL A 13 -8.76 -17.91 -14.96
C VAL A 13 -9.77 -18.64 -14.07
N SER A 14 -9.56 -19.94 -13.87
CA SER A 14 -10.35 -20.76 -12.93
C SER A 14 -10.17 -20.26 -11.49
N ILE A 15 -11.23 -20.30 -10.67
CA ILE A 15 -11.25 -19.92 -9.24
C ILE A 15 -10.05 -20.51 -8.48
N LYS A 16 -9.69 -21.78 -8.75
CA LYS A 16 -8.55 -22.45 -8.12
C LYS A 16 -7.21 -21.82 -8.50
N LYS A 17 -7.07 -21.39 -9.76
CA LYS A 17 -5.86 -20.72 -10.25
C LYS A 17 -5.76 -19.28 -9.74
N TRP A 18 -6.90 -18.59 -9.63
CA TRP A 18 -7.01 -17.25 -9.06
C TRP A 18 -6.70 -17.22 -7.55
N LEU A 19 -7.30 -18.12 -6.75
CA LEU A 19 -6.96 -18.28 -5.33
C LEU A 19 -5.47 -18.58 -5.15
N LYS A 20 -4.89 -19.42 -6.02
CA LYS A 20 -3.46 -19.71 -6.00
C LYS A 20 -2.60 -18.48 -6.32
N GLU A 21 -3.00 -17.67 -7.31
CA GLU A 21 -2.31 -16.43 -7.67
C GLU A 21 -2.42 -15.37 -6.56
N ILE A 22 -3.57 -15.22 -5.90
CA ILE A 22 -3.75 -14.33 -4.74
C ILE A 22 -2.91 -14.81 -3.55
N LYS A 23 -2.98 -16.10 -3.22
CA LYS A 23 -2.18 -16.69 -2.14
C LYS A 23 -0.69 -16.49 -2.40
N GLN A 24 -0.27 -16.61 -3.65
CA GLN A 24 1.11 -16.36 -4.06
C GLN A 24 1.48 -14.87 -3.95
N LYS A 25 0.60 -13.95 -4.38
CA LYS A 25 0.81 -12.51 -4.27
C LYS A 25 0.90 -12.05 -2.81
N ARG A 26 -0.01 -12.49 -1.93
CA ARG A 26 0.03 -12.22 -0.48
C ARG A 26 1.32 -12.75 0.16
N LYS A 27 1.73 -13.97 -0.20
CA LYS A 27 2.99 -14.55 0.26
C LYS A 27 4.18 -13.69 -0.17
N GLU A 28 4.14 -13.09 -1.36
CA GLU A 28 5.20 -12.21 -1.85
C GLU A 28 5.20 -10.84 -1.17
N GLU A 29 4.03 -10.25 -0.92
CA GLU A 29 3.87 -8.98 -0.18
C GLU A 29 4.31 -9.10 1.28
N HIS A 30 3.89 -10.15 1.99
CA HIS A 30 4.34 -10.42 3.35
C HIS A 30 5.87 -10.64 3.40
N ARG A 31 6.44 -11.29 2.39
CA ARG A 31 7.90 -11.46 2.28
C ARG A 31 8.61 -10.14 2.05
N LEU A 32 8.03 -9.25 1.23
CA LEU A 32 8.56 -7.92 0.99
C LEU A 32 8.53 -7.09 2.27
N GLN A 33 7.38 -7.01 2.96
CA GLN A 33 7.24 -6.26 4.21
C GLN A 33 8.23 -6.76 5.27
N LYS A 34 8.34 -8.08 5.45
CA LYS A 34 9.32 -8.66 6.38
C LYS A 34 10.76 -8.30 6.01
N ALA A 35 11.09 -8.29 4.71
CA ALA A 35 12.42 -7.91 4.24
C ALA A 35 12.70 -6.41 4.43
N GLU A 36 11.71 -5.55 4.19
CA GLU A 36 11.78 -4.10 4.41
C GLU A 36 11.97 -3.78 5.90
N ILE A 37 11.21 -4.43 6.80
CA ILE A 37 11.41 -4.32 8.26
C ILE A 37 12.81 -4.79 8.65
N HIS A 38 13.25 -5.95 8.14
CA HIS A 38 14.59 -6.47 8.47
C HIS A 38 15.71 -5.51 8.00
N ALA A 39 15.56 -4.92 6.80
CA ALA A 39 16.50 -3.94 6.29
C ALA A 39 16.56 -2.69 7.18
N ALA A 40 15.40 -2.15 7.60
CA ALA A 40 15.32 -1.00 8.50
C ALA A 40 15.94 -1.29 9.87
N VAL A 41 15.65 -2.44 10.47
CA VAL A 41 16.24 -2.89 11.75
C VAL A 41 17.77 -3.05 11.62
N SER A 42 18.26 -3.57 10.49
CA SER A 42 19.70 -3.73 10.25
C SER A 42 20.40 -2.37 10.16
N VAL A 43 19.79 -1.39 9.50
CA VAL A 43 20.32 -0.01 9.43
C VAL A 43 20.31 0.67 10.80
N ALA A 44 19.25 0.48 11.60
CA ALA A 44 19.19 0.99 12.96
C ALA A 44 20.32 0.40 13.84
N GLY A 45 20.60 -0.90 13.68
CA GLY A 45 21.75 -1.55 14.33
C GLY A 45 23.08 -0.90 13.93
N VAL A 46 23.31 -0.66 12.63
CA VAL A 46 24.54 0.00 12.14
C VAL A 46 24.69 1.41 12.69
N ALA A 47 23.61 2.19 12.68
CA ALA A 47 23.62 3.54 13.21
C ALA A 47 23.89 3.56 14.73
N ALA A 48 23.35 2.60 15.48
CA ALA A 48 23.61 2.45 16.91
C ALA A 48 25.06 2.07 17.22
N ALA A 49 25.65 1.14 16.46
CA ALA A 49 27.08 0.80 16.58
C ALA A 49 27.96 2.02 16.29
N LEU A 50 27.65 2.78 15.24
CA LEU A 50 28.37 4.00 14.89
C LEU A 50 28.27 5.07 15.99
N ALA A 51 27.09 5.23 16.59
CA ALA A 51 26.87 6.15 17.71
C ALA A 51 27.69 5.74 18.94
N ALA A 52 27.73 4.44 19.27
CA ALA A 52 28.53 3.93 20.38
C ALA A 52 30.03 4.21 20.20
N ILE A 53 30.55 4.01 18.98
CA ILE A 53 31.97 4.26 18.66
C ILE A 53 32.30 5.74 18.68
N ALA A 54 31.44 6.57 18.09
CA ALA A 54 31.64 8.02 18.14
C ALA A 54 31.66 8.52 19.60
N ALA A 55 30.80 7.96 20.47
CA ALA A 55 30.81 8.26 21.89
C ALA A 55 32.07 7.72 22.61
N GLU A 56 32.57 6.55 22.24
CA GLU A 56 33.82 5.99 22.78
C GLU A 56 35.04 6.85 22.40
N ASN A 57 35.16 7.24 21.13
CA ASN A 57 36.23 8.12 20.65
C ASN A 57 36.23 9.50 21.34
N SER A 58 35.04 10.05 21.63
CA SER A 58 34.92 11.34 22.33
C SER A 58 35.49 11.36 23.75
N LYS A 59 35.81 10.19 24.34
CA LYS A 59 36.35 10.06 25.70
C LYS A 59 37.88 9.95 25.76
N HIS A 60 38.57 9.83 24.61
CA HIS A 60 39.97 9.39 24.59
C HIS A 60 41.01 10.48 24.25
N ASP A 61 40.62 11.74 23.97
CA ASP A 61 41.58 12.79 23.54
C ASP A 61 41.26 14.18 24.13
N ASP A 62 42.26 14.83 24.75
CA ASP A 62 42.15 16.15 25.40
C ASP A 62 42.22 17.34 24.40
N THR A 63 42.50 17.10 23.11
CA THR A 63 42.74 18.19 22.14
C THR A 63 41.70 18.36 21.02
N ILE A 64 40.78 17.39 20.79
CA ILE A 64 39.77 17.38 19.69
C ILE A 64 38.31 17.18 20.19
N THR A 65 38.04 17.49 21.46
CA THR A 65 36.77 17.16 22.15
C THR A 65 35.48 17.69 21.52
N THR A 66 35.49 18.86 20.87
CA THR A 66 34.26 19.48 20.33
C THR A 66 33.75 18.83 19.05
N LYS A 67 34.66 18.36 18.17
CA LYS A 67 34.30 17.72 16.91
C LYS A 67 33.77 16.31 17.14
N ASP A 68 34.43 15.53 17.98
CA ASP A 68 34.04 14.14 18.24
C ASP A 68 32.75 14.06 19.05
N SER A 69 32.53 14.98 19.99
CA SER A 69 31.25 15.13 20.69
C SER A 69 30.10 15.50 19.74
N ALA A 70 30.35 16.40 18.77
CA ALA A 70 29.36 16.74 17.75
C ALA A 70 29.04 15.55 16.83
N VAL A 71 30.05 14.75 16.44
CA VAL A 71 29.87 13.52 15.67
C VAL A 71 29.07 12.49 16.46
N ALA A 72 29.37 12.29 17.76
CA ALA A 72 28.62 11.39 18.62
C ALA A 72 27.14 11.81 18.77
N SER A 73 26.89 13.12 18.93
CA SER A 73 25.54 13.67 19.00
C SER A 73 24.77 13.45 17.69
N ALA A 74 25.39 13.73 16.54
CA ALA A 74 24.78 13.51 15.23
C ALA A 74 24.51 12.02 14.97
N ALA A 75 25.46 11.14 15.28
CA ALA A 75 25.30 9.69 15.12
C ALA A 75 24.17 9.14 16.00
N THR A 76 24.04 9.63 17.24
CA THR A 76 22.93 9.27 18.14
C THR A 76 21.57 9.69 17.57
N LEU A 77 21.47 10.89 17.00
CA LEU A 77 20.24 11.35 16.33
C LEU A 77 19.88 10.49 15.12
N VAL A 78 20.86 10.12 14.29
CA VAL A 78 20.65 9.21 13.15
C VAL A 78 20.19 7.83 13.65
N ALA A 79 20.82 7.29 14.69
CA ALA A 79 20.42 6.01 15.28
C ALA A 79 18.98 6.04 15.80
N ALA A 80 18.60 7.11 16.51
CA ALA A 80 17.23 7.31 16.98
C ALA A 80 16.23 7.39 15.82
N GLN A 81 16.57 8.10 14.73
CA GLN A 81 15.69 8.21 13.57
C GLN A 81 15.56 6.87 12.83
N CYS A 82 16.64 6.11 12.67
CA CYS A 82 16.57 4.79 12.07
C CYS A 82 15.73 3.81 12.88
N ALA A 83 15.79 3.87 14.23
CA ALA A 83 14.94 3.08 15.10
C ALA A 83 13.46 3.46 14.92
N LYS A 84 13.12 4.75 14.91
CA LYS A 84 11.75 5.24 14.66
C LYS A 84 11.21 4.79 13.30
N VAL A 85 12.03 4.86 12.24
CA VAL A 85 11.64 4.38 10.90
C VAL A 85 11.37 2.88 10.93
N ALA A 86 12.21 2.09 11.59
CA ALA A 86 11.97 0.66 11.74
C ALA A 86 10.68 0.34 12.51
N GLU A 87 10.38 1.06 13.60
CA GLU A 87 9.12 0.95 14.34
C GLU A 87 7.91 1.30 13.48
N ALA A 88 7.97 2.41 12.73
CA ALA A 88 6.91 2.83 11.82
C ALA A 88 6.66 1.82 10.69
N MET A 89 7.69 1.03 10.32
CA MET A 89 7.57 -0.06 9.36
C MET A 89 7.03 -1.36 9.98
N GLY A 90 6.84 -1.42 11.30
CA GLY A 90 6.28 -2.56 12.03
C GLY A 90 7.30 -3.44 12.75
N ALA A 91 8.54 -2.97 12.95
CA ALA A 91 9.50 -3.68 13.80
C ALA A 91 9.01 -3.73 15.26
N LYS A 92 9.10 -4.90 15.88
CA LYS A 92 8.78 -5.04 17.31
C LYS A 92 9.86 -4.37 18.15
N ARG A 93 9.46 -3.69 19.22
CA ARG A 93 10.36 -2.99 20.14
C ARG A 93 11.41 -3.93 20.74
N GLU A 94 11.05 -5.18 21.03
CA GLU A 94 11.96 -6.20 21.57
C GLU A 94 13.05 -6.59 20.57
N GLN A 95 12.69 -6.67 19.28
CA GLN A 95 13.65 -6.96 18.21
C GLN A 95 14.63 -5.80 18.04
N LEU A 96 14.12 -4.57 18.08
CA LEU A 96 14.96 -3.37 18.02
C LEU A 96 15.89 -3.28 19.22
N SER A 97 15.39 -3.46 20.44
CA SER A 97 16.23 -3.41 21.64
C SER A 97 17.33 -4.48 21.62
N SER A 98 17.01 -5.68 21.13
CA SER A 98 18.00 -6.77 21.02
C SER A 98 19.09 -6.46 20.01
N VAL A 99 18.73 -5.97 18.81
CA VAL A 99 19.69 -5.65 17.74
C VAL A 99 20.53 -4.45 18.12
N ILE A 100 19.92 -3.38 18.61
CA ILE A 100 20.61 -2.15 19.05
C ILE A 100 21.54 -2.46 20.21
N GLY A 101 21.07 -3.18 21.24
CA GLY A 101 21.90 -3.56 22.39
C GLY A 101 23.10 -4.42 21.99
N SER A 102 22.91 -5.38 21.08
CA SER A 102 24.03 -6.17 20.55
C SER A 102 25.00 -5.34 19.71
N ALA A 103 24.49 -4.42 18.88
CA ALA A 103 25.30 -3.59 18.00
C ALA A 103 26.13 -2.55 18.76
N MET A 104 25.60 -2.01 19.87
CA MET A 104 26.33 -1.09 20.74
C MET A 104 27.51 -1.75 21.47
N ASN A 105 27.47 -3.07 21.66
CA ASN A 105 28.54 -3.82 22.31
C ASN A 105 29.65 -4.27 21.33
N GLY A 106 29.37 -4.29 20.03
CA GLY A 106 30.33 -4.65 18.97
C GLY A 106 30.99 -3.42 18.35
N THR A 107 31.97 -2.83 19.03
CA THR A 107 32.65 -1.60 18.59
C THR A 107 33.87 -1.85 17.68
N SER A 108 34.19 -3.11 17.36
CA SER A 108 35.33 -3.43 16.51
C SER A 108 35.09 -3.07 15.04
N ALA A 109 36.12 -2.57 14.36
CA ALA A 109 36.04 -2.18 12.95
C ALA A 109 35.54 -3.31 12.03
N SER A 110 35.94 -4.56 12.32
CA SER A 110 35.50 -5.76 11.59
C SER A 110 34.01 -6.08 11.79
N GLU A 111 33.48 -5.89 13.00
CA GLU A 111 32.05 -6.14 13.30
C GLU A 111 31.18 -5.10 12.61
N ILE A 112 31.57 -3.82 12.61
CA ILE A 112 30.85 -2.75 11.91
C ILE A 112 30.80 -3.02 10.42
N LEU A 113 31.93 -3.38 9.81
CA LEU A 113 31.98 -3.69 8.37
C LEU A 113 31.05 -4.86 8.04
N THR A 114 31.02 -5.88 8.90
CA THR A 114 30.14 -7.04 8.75
C THR A 114 28.66 -6.63 8.90
N LEU A 115 28.34 -5.83 9.91
CA LEU A 115 26.99 -5.32 10.18
C LEU A 115 26.49 -4.42 9.05
N ALA A 116 27.35 -3.53 8.53
CA ALA A 116 27.07 -2.67 7.39
C ALA A 116 26.85 -3.47 6.11
N ALA A 117 27.68 -4.50 5.86
CA ALA A 117 27.49 -5.41 4.73
C ALA A 117 26.17 -6.20 4.84
N ALA A 118 25.79 -6.63 6.05
CA ALA A 118 24.51 -7.28 6.31
C ALA A 118 23.32 -6.33 6.08
N ALA A 119 23.42 -5.06 6.49
CA ALA A 119 22.41 -4.03 6.24
C ALA A 119 22.26 -3.74 4.74
N ALA A 120 23.36 -3.55 4.02
CA ALA A 120 23.36 -3.34 2.57
C ALA A 120 22.75 -4.54 1.81
N THR A 121 23.07 -5.77 2.24
CA THR A 121 22.51 -6.99 1.67
C THR A 121 21.00 -7.08 1.92
N SER A 122 20.54 -6.71 3.12
CA SER A 122 19.12 -6.67 3.46
C SER A 122 18.35 -5.65 2.62
N GLN A 123 18.89 -4.44 2.43
CA GLN A 123 18.30 -3.42 1.55
C GLN A 123 18.20 -3.91 0.10
N LYS A 124 19.26 -4.54 -0.41
CA LYS A 124 19.26 -5.11 -1.76
C LYS A 124 18.24 -6.25 -1.89
N GLY A 125 18.09 -7.08 -0.85
CA GLY A 125 17.08 -8.13 -0.77
C GLY A 125 15.66 -7.57 -0.85
N ALA A 126 15.37 -6.54 -0.05
CA ALA A 126 14.09 -5.84 -0.07
C ALA A 126 13.80 -5.20 -1.45
N ALA A 127 14.77 -4.48 -2.02
CA ALA A 127 14.64 -3.86 -3.35
C ALA A 127 14.39 -4.91 -4.45
N THR A 128 15.05 -6.07 -4.37
CA THR A 128 14.86 -7.16 -5.32
C THR A 128 13.46 -7.77 -5.21
N LEU A 129 12.95 -7.97 -3.99
CA LEU A 129 11.58 -8.44 -3.77
C LEU A 129 10.55 -7.41 -4.28
N LYS A 130 10.81 -6.12 -4.06
CA LYS A 130 9.98 -5.01 -4.54
C LYS A 130 9.90 -4.95 -6.06
N ALA A 131 11.02 -5.21 -6.73
CA ALA A 131 11.06 -5.29 -8.20
C ALA A 131 10.30 -6.51 -8.75
N ARG A 132 10.26 -7.62 -8.00
CA ARG A 132 9.58 -8.87 -8.41
C ARG A 132 8.07 -8.84 -8.16
N SER A 133 7.62 -8.21 -7.08
CA SER A 133 6.20 -8.15 -6.71
C SER A 133 5.32 -7.37 -7.70
N GLY A 134 5.88 -6.87 -8.81
CA GLY A 134 5.14 -6.10 -9.81
C GLY A 134 4.59 -4.80 -9.24
N TYR A 135 5.13 -4.33 -8.11
CA TYR A 135 4.82 -3.06 -7.46
C TYR A 135 5.35 -1.92 -8.34
N LYS A 136 4.67 -1.72 -9.47
CA LYS A 136 4.80 -0.54 -10.31
C LYS A 136 4.15 0.59 -9.53
N ASN A 137 4.91 1.19 -8.62
CA ASN A 137 4.71 2.61 -8.37
C ASN A 137 4.87 3.28 -9.75
N LYS A 138 3.75 3.63 -10.38
CA LYS A 138 3.72 4.63 -11.46
C LYS A 138 3.98 6.01 -10.83
N LEU A 139 5.09 6.14 -10.11
CA LEU A 139 5.72 7.41 -9.82
C LEU A 139 6.87 7.49 -10.82
N ASN A 140 6.55 8.07 -11.97
CA ASN A 140 7.54 8.51 -12.93
C ASN A 140 8.57 9.40 -12.22
N GLY A 141 9.83 9.19 -12.58
CA GLY A 141 10.97 9.76 -11.88
C GLY A 141 10.94 11.28 -11.75
N SER A 142 11.30 11.73 -10.56
CA SER A 142 12.25 12.82 -10.39
C SER A 142 12.84 12.68 -8.99
N ALA A 143 14.16 12.82 -8.86
CA ALA A 143 14.80 12.93 -7.56
C ALA A 143 14.37 14.23 -6.89
N ALA A 144 13.91 14.17 -5.64
CA ALA A 144 14.16 15.18 -4.62
C ALA A 144 13.60 14.71 -3.26
N VAL A 145 14.49 14.70 -2.27
CA VAL A 145 14.29 15.22 -0.90
C VAL A 145 13.02 14.80 -0.17
N LEU A 146 13.21 14.02 0.90
CA LEU A 146 12.21 13.74 1.94
C LEU A 146 11.55 15.03 2.46
N PRO A 147 10.22 15.12 2.46
CA PRO A 147 9.50 15.86 3.48
C PRO A 147 9.14 14.88 4.59
N LEU A 148 9.74 15.10 5.75
CA LEU A 148 9.16 14.71 7.03
C LEU A 148 7.85 15.50 7.15
N ASP A 149 6.72 14.89 6.84
CA ASP A 149 5.43 15.45 7.20
C ASP A 149 4.76 14.50 8.20
N ASP A 150 4.40 15.11 9.31
CA ASP A 150 3.87 14.53 10.53
C ASP A 150 2.76 13.53 10.29
N ILE A 151 2.86 12.42 11.02
CA ILE A 151 1.76 11.49 11.26
C ILE A 151 0.77 12.23 12.17
N ASN A 152 -0.17 12.94 11.56
CA ASN A 152 -1.40 13.35 12.24
C ASN A 152 -2.56 12.48 11.79
N GLU A 153 -3.16 11.84 12.78
CA GLU A 153 -4.33 10.99 12.73
C GLU A 153 -5.59 11.86 12.52
N SER A 154 -5.74 12.48 11.35
CA SER A 154 -6.99 13.06 10.82
C SER A 154 -6.70 13.87 9.56
N ASP A 155 -6.92 13.30 8.37
CA ASP A 155 -7.55 14.07 7.30
C ASP A 155 -8.07 13.14 6.18
N PHE A 156 -9.32 12.70 6.30
CA PHE A 156 -10.00 12.16 5.11
C PHE A 156 -10.32 13.34 4.20
N ASP A 157 -9.37 13.67 3.32
CA ASP A 157 -9.58 14.67 2.28
C ASP A 157 -10.52 14.10 1.21
N PHE A 158 -11.81 14.41 1.36
CA PHE A 158 -12.87 13.92 0.49
C PHE A 158 -12.63 14.28 -0.98
N GLU A 159 -12.12 15.47 -1.30
CA GLU A 159 -11.90 15.88 -2.70
C GLU A 159 -10.70 15.16 -3.31
N LYS A 160 -9.63 14.94 -2.54
CA LYS A 160 -8.51 14.10 -2.96
C LYS A 160 -8.95 12.64 -3.17
N SER A 161 -9.69 12.06 -2.23
CA SER A 161 -10.21 10.69 -2.34
C SER A 161 -11.17 10.54 -3.53
N LYS A 162 -12.06 11.51 -3.75
CA LYS A 162 -12.94 11.58 -4.92
C LYS A 162 -12.17 11.65 -6.23
N SER A 163 -11.09 12.44 -6.29
CA SER A 163 -10.19 12.49 -7.45
C SER A 163 -9.51 11.14 -7.72
N ILE A 164 -9.10 10.43 -6.67
CA ILE A 164 -8.53 9.07 -6.78
C ILE A 164 -9.55 8.10 -7.39
N LEU A 165 -10.79 8.08 -6.86
CA LEU A 165 -11.86 7.22 -7.37
C LEU A 165 -12.24 7.56 -8.83
N ALA A 166 -12.20 8.83 -9.22
CA ALA A 166 -12.52 9.27 -10.57
C ALA A 166 -11.45 8.87 -11.62
N LYS A 167 -10.16 8.84 -11.21
CA LYS A 167 -9.05 8.36 -12.07
C LYS A 167 -9.18 6.88 -12.39
N GLY A 168 -9.72 6.12 -11.44
CA GLY A 168 -9.99 4.71 -11.55
C GLY A 168 -8.84 3.82 -11.08
N THR A 169 -9.20 2.66 -10.56
CA THR A 169 -8.30 1.64 -10.00
C THR A 169 -8.64 0.29 -10.63
N ASP A 170 -7.62 -0.52 -10.90
CA ASP A 170 -7.85 -1.86 -11.43
C ASP A 170 -8.25 -2.80 -10.28
N LEU A 171 -9.50 -3.25 -10.29
CA LEU A 171 -10.10 -4.08 -9.24
C LEU A 171 -10.64 -5.38 -9.84
N TYR A 172 -10.76 -6.41 -9.00
CA TYR A 172 -11.47 -7.63 -9.38
C TYR A 172 -12.96 -7.46 -9.08
N ILE A 173 -13.78 -7.78 -10.06
CA ILE A 173 -15.24 -7.71 -9.96
C ILE A 173 -15.81 -9.12 -10.00
N GLU A 174 -16.58 -9.50 -8.99
CA GLU A 174 -17.36 -10.74 -9.04
C GLU A 174 -18.59 -10.53 -9.93
N THR A 175 -18.71 -11.34 -10.97
CA THR A 175 -19.91 -11.39 -11.82
C THR A 175 -20.95 -12.34 -11.24
N ALA A 176 -22.22 -12.16 -11.61
CA ALA A 176 -23.36 -12.92 -11.08
C ALA A 176 -23.26 -14.45 -11.29
N ASP A 177 -22.34 -14.91 -12.13
CA ASP A 177 -22.01 -16.32 -12.38
C ASP A 177 -20.83 -16.84 -11.54
N GLY A 178 -20.39 -16.08 -10.52
CA GLY A 178 -19.31 -16.43 -9.61
C GLY A 178 -17.90 -16.31 -10.20
N ARG A 179 -17.75 -15.62 -11.34
CA ARG A 179 -16.45 -15.38 -11.98
C ARG A 179 -15.86 -14.04 -11.55
N TYR A 180 -14.54 -13.95 -11.53
CA TYR A 180 -13.85 -12.71 -11.18
C TYR A 180 -13.21 -12.09 -12.42
N LEU A 181 -13.53 -10.83 -12.69
CA LEU A 181 -13.03 -10.06 -13.81
C LEU A 181 -12.13 -8.93 -13.34
N PHE A 182 -10.88 -8.90 -13.80
CA PHE A 182 -9.98 -7.76 -13.56
C PHE A 182 -10.34 -6.63 -14.52
N ARG A 183 -10.77 -5.48 -13.98
CA ARG A 183 -11.30 -4.33 -14.73
C ARG A 183 -10.87 -3.02 -14.09
N SER A 184 -10.69 -1.99 -14.91
CA SER A 184 -10.52 -0.63 -14.40
C SER A 184 -11.89 -0.11 -13.96
N VAL A 185 -12.01 0.21 -12.68
CA VAL A 185 -13.22 0.69 -12.03
C VAL A 185 -12.98 2.13 -11.58
N ALA A 186 -13.92 3.03 -11.87
CA ALA A 186 -13.92 4.39 -11.37
C ALA A 186 -15.29 4.71 -10.75
N ALA A 187 -15.33 5.60 -9.78
CA ALA A 187 -16.58 6.10 -9.20
C ALA A 187 -16.57 7.62 -9.20
N ILE A 188 -17.67 8.23 -9.62
CA ILE A 188 -17.83 9.68 -9.68
C ILE A 188 -19.19 10.09 -9.11
N LEU A 189 -19.26 11.31 -8.57
CA LEU A 189 -20.52 11.99 -8.30
C LEU A 189 -20.82 12.89 -9.51
N ASN A 190 -21.95 12.67 -10.19
CA ASN A 190 -22.33 13.49 -11.34
C ASN A 190 -23.03 14.80 -10.91
N GLY A 191 -23.34 15.67 -11.87
CA GLY A 191 -24.01 16.95 -11.61
C GLY A 191 -25.46 16.84 -11.12
N GLU A 192 -26.09 15.66 -11.25
CA GLU A 192 -27.43 15.35 -10.71
C GLU A 192 -27.34 14.71 -9.31
N ALA A 193 -26.18 14.85 -8.65
CA ALA A 193 -25.86 14.22 -7.37
C ALA A 193 -25.97 12.67 -7.35
N LYS A 194 -25.97 12.00 -8.50
CA LYS A 194 -25.97 10.54 -8.60
C LYS A 194 -24.54 9.99 -8.56
N VAL A 195 -24.36 8.90 -7.81
CA VAL A 195 -23.08 8.18 -7.74
C VAL A 195 -23.00 7.20 -8.91
N ILE A 196 -22.06 7.43 -9.82
CA ILE A 196 -21.88 6.64 -11.05
C ILE A 196 -20.62 5.78 -10.92
N LEU A 197 -20.81 4.47 -10.97
CA LEU A 197 -19.73 3.49 -11.10
C LEU A 197 -19.46 3.24 -12.59
N LYS A 198 -18.21 3.39 -13.02
CA LYS A 198 -17.74 3.16 -14.38
C LYS A 198 -16.80 1.95 -14.39
N ILE A 199 -17.18 0.91 -15.13
CA ILE A 199 -16.35 -0.29 -15.33
C ILE A 199 -15.90 -0.32 -16.77
N LYS A 200 -14.59 -0.23 -16.99
CA LYS A 200 -13.99 -0.28 -18.32
C LYS A 200 -13.63 -1.72 -18.68
N ASN A 201 -14.17 -2.20 -19.81
CA ASN A 201 -13.85 -3.53 -20.34
C ASN A 201 -12.57 -3.51 -21.20
N PRO A 202 -11.70 -4.54 -21.12
CA PRO A 202 -10.39 -4.53 -21.76
C PRO A 202 -10.32 -5.09 -23.21
N ASN A 203 -11.41 -5.42 -23.94
CA ASN A 203 -11.29 -5.98 -25.31
C ASN A 203 -12.58 -5.76 -26.18
N VAL A 204 -12.59 -5.59 -27.53
CA VAL A 204 -11.72 -6.07 -28.64
C VAL A 204 -11.81 -5.14 -29.90
N LEU A 205 -10.72 -5.03 -30.66
CA LEU A 205 -10.60 -4.80 -32.12
C LEU A 205 -10.79 -3.42 -32.80
N ASN A 206 -11.39 -2.38 -32.24
CA ASN A 206 -11.39 -1.06 -32.92
C ASN A 206 -11.70 0.08 -31.92
N ALA A 207 -10.76 1.03 -31.79
CA ALA A 207 -10.91 2.44 -31.39
C ALA A 207 -11.77 2.90 -30.18
N PHE A 208 -12.49 2.05 -29.43
CA PHE A 208 -13.39 2.52 -28.35
C PHE A 208 -13.37 1.64 -27.10
N THR A 209 -12.95 2.20 -25.96
CA THR A 209 -13.10 1.57 -24.65
C THR A 209 -14.59 1.58 -24.25
N ARG A 210 -15.27 0.44 -24.30
CA ARG A 210 -16.67 0.35 -23.85
C ARG A 210 -16.72 0.46 -22.33
N THR A 211 -17.11 1.64 -21.86
CA THR A 211 -17.33 1.92 -20.44
C THR A 211 -18.76 1.55 -20.07
N LYS A 212 -18.93 0.62 -19.14
CA LYS A 212 -20.25 0.28 -18.57
C LYS A 212 -20.46 1.15 -17.35
N GLU A 213 -21.48 2.00 -17.38
CA GLU A 213 -21.85 2.85 -16.27
C GLU A 213 -23.06 2.27 -15.52
N SER A 214 -23.08 2.40 -14.20
CA SER A 214 -24.20 2.01 -13.32
C SER A 214 -24.36 3.02 -12.20
N ILE A 215 -25.60 3.29 -11.80
CA ILE A 215 -25.90 4.18 -10.67
C ILE A 215 -25.81 3.35 -9.40
N VAL A 216 -24.95 3.74 -8.46
CA VAL A 216 -24.86 3.14 -7.13
C VAL A 216 -26.00 3.70 -6.28
N LEU A 217 -26.76 2.80 -5.69
CA LEU A 217 -27.91 3.11 -4.84
C LEU A 217 -27.59 2.89 -3.37
N ASP A 218 -26.80 1.86 -3.07
CA ASP A 218 -26.45 1.49 -1.71
C ASP A 218 -25.08 0.79 -1.67
N LEU A 219 -24.47 0.79 -0.50
CA LEU A 219 -23.15 0.25 -0.22
C LEU A 219 -23.17 -0.59 1.06
N HIS A 220 -22.68 -1.82 0.97
CA HIS A 220 -22.46 -2.69 2.13
C HIS A 220 -21.09 -3.39 2.03
N THR A 221 -20.56 -3.81 3.18
CA THR A 221 -19.29 -4.52 3.26
C THR A 221 -19.55 -5.96 3.69
N GLU A 222 -19.16 -6.91 2.85
CA GLU A 222 -19.10 -8.32 3.21
C GLU A 222 -17.68 -8.68 3.65
N LEU A 223 -17.58 -9.43 4.75
CA LEU A 223 -16.31 -10.00 5.20
C LEU A 223 -16.27 -11.47 4.79
N TYR A 224 -15.16 -11.91 4.20
CA TYR A 224 -14.89 -13.33 4.02
C TYR A 224 -13.63 -13.76 4.79
N LYS A 225 -13.72 -14.94 5.40
CA LYS A 225 -12.60 -15.59 6.10
C LYS A 225 -11.90 -16.52 5.11
N ASP A 226 -10.62 -16.29 4.86
CA ASP A 226 -9.80 -17.25 4.13
C ASP A 226 -9.53 -18.46 5.05
N SER A 227 -10.26 -19.55 4.85
CA SER A 227 -10.35 -20.67 5.81
C SER A 227 -9.11 -21.56 5.89
N GLU A 228 -7.98 -21.23 5.24
CA GLU A 228 -6.80 -22.11 5.15
C GLU A 228 -5.49 -21.54 5.69
N VAL A 229 -5.46 -20.32 6.23
CA VAL A 229 -4.26 -19.77 6.87
C VAL A 229 -4.66 -19.24 8.22
N GLY A 230 -3.96 -19.70 9.26
CA GLY A 230 -4.24 -19.40 10.67
C GLY A 230 -4.68 -17.97 10.90
N GLU A 231 -5.79 -17.87 11.64
CA GLU A 231 -6.29 -16.75 12.43
C GLU A 231 -5.57 -15.41 12.21
N THR A 232 -6.19 -14.50 11.43
CA THR A 232 -6.49 -13.08 11.77
C THR A 232 -6.62 -12.08 10.59
N GLU A 233 -6.81 -12.48 9.33
CA GLU A 233 -7.03 -11.48 8.26
C GLU A 233 -8.38 -11.64 7.54
N THR A 234 -9.36 -10.83 7.97
CA THR A 234 -10.67 -10.66 7.34
C THR A 234 -10.53 -9.85 6.05
N CYS A 235 -10.80 -10.47 4.91
CA CYS A 235 -10.79 -9.77 3.62
C CYS A 235 -12.11 -9.00 3.45
N HIS A 236 -12.01 -7.77 2.94
CA HIS A 236 -13.16 -6.87 2.76
C HIS A 236 -13.62 -6.89 1.31
N LEU A 237 -14.86 -7.30 1.09
CA LEU A 237 -15.54 -7.22 -0.19
C LEU A 237 -16.49 -6.02 -0.17
N LEU A 238 -16.30 -5.08 -1.08
CA LEU A 238 -17.16 -3.91 -1.20
C LEU A 238 -18.34 -4.27 -2.11
N VAL A 239 -19.53 -4.39 -1.55
CA VAL A 239 -20.74 -4.77 -2.26
C VAL A 239 -21.54 -3.52 -2.59
N LEU A 240 -21.66 -3.23 -3.89
CA LEU A 240 -22.40 -2.10 -4.42
C LEU A 240 -23.74 -2.58 -4.98
N THR A 241 -24.83 -2.07 -4.42
CA THR A 241 -26.16 -2.23 -5.00
C THR A 241 -26.32 -1.16 -6.07
N THR A 242 -26.53 -1.58 -7.32
CA THR A 242 -26.71 -0.65 -8.44
C THR A 242 -28.04 -0.84 -9.15
N ASN A 243 -28.45 0.13 -9.96
CA ASN A 243 -29.62 0.01 -10.83
C ASN A 243 -29.52 -1.11 -11.89
N LYS A 244 -28.34 -1.73 -12.05
CA LYS A 244 -28.09 -2.84 -12.98
C LYS A 244 -27.80 -4.16 -12.25
N GLY A 245 -28.08 -4.21 -10.96
CA GLY A 245 -27.83 -5.37 -10.10
C GLY A 245 -26.66 -5.14 -9.14
N MET A 246 -26.33 -6.20 -8.40
CA MET A 246 -25.25 -6.19 -7.42
C MET A 246 -23.89 -6.32 -8.10
N ILE A 247 -22.92 -5.51 -7.65
CA ILE A 247 -21.53 -5.54 -8.10
C ILE A 247 -20.65 -5.67 -6.88
N LYS A 248 -19.85 -6.74 -6.80
CA LYS A 248 -18.93 -6.95 -5.69
C LYS A 248 -17.51 -6.63 -6.16
N LEU A 249 -16.87 -5.67 -5.50
CA LEU A 249 -15.50 -5.25 -5.75
C LEU A 249 -14.59 -5.85 -4.68
N ASP A 250 -13.66 -6.69 -5.09
CA ASP A 250 -12.63 -7.22 -4.20
C ASP A 250 -11.48 -6.23 -4.12
N MET A 251 -11.25 -5.72 -2.91
CA MET A 251 -10.21 -4.74 -2.59
C MET A 251 -8.85 -5.39 -2.28
N VAL A 252 -8.70 -6.71 -2.49
CA VAL A 252 -7.44 -7.48 -2.46
C VAL A 252 -6.54 -7.10 -1.28
N ALA A 253 -7.04 -7.30 -0.06
CA ALA A 253 -6.33 -7.03 1.21
C ALA A 253 -5.73 -5.62 1.40
N ASP A 254 -5.96 -4.70 0.47
CA ASP A 254 -5.59 -3.29 0.61
C ASP A 254 -6.66 -2.60 1.46
N TYR A 255 -6.47 -2.66 2.77
CA TYR A 255 -7.37 -2.03 3.73
C TYR A 255 -7.48 -0.52 3.49
N GLN A 256 -6.42 0.13 2.99
CA GLN A 256 -6.46 1.55 2.69
C GLN A 256 -7.28 1.84 1.42
N CYS A 257 -7.17 1.00 0.40
CA CYS A 257 -8.03 1.06 -0.77
C CYS A 257 -9.49 0.81 -0.37
N TYR A 258 -9.78 -0.24 0.40
CA TYR A 258 -11.12 -0.50 0.92
C TYR A 258 -11.66 0.69 1.72
N LYS A 259 -10.90 1.22 2.69
CA LYS A 259 -11.31 2.35 3.53
C LYS A 259 -11.55 3.60 2.69
N THR A 260 -10.67 3.90 1.74
CA THR A 260 -10.81 5.05 0.84
C THR A 260 -12.05 4.91 -0.03
N TRP A 261 -12.24 3.77 -0.68
CA TRP A 261 -13.37 3.51 -1.56
C TRP A 261 -14.70 3.50 -0.82
N SER A 262 -14.79 2.76 0.29
CA SER A 262 -16.02 2.68 1.11
C SER A 262 -16.42 4.04 1.67
N THR A 263 -15.50 4.75 2.33
CA THR A 263 -15.78 6.06 2.96
C THR A 263 -16.19 7.09 1.91
N THR A 264 -15.49 7.14 0.78
CA THR A 264 -15.77 8.11 -0.28
C THR A 264 -17.10 7.86 -0.96
N ILE A 265 -17.41 6.60 -1.31
CA ILE A 265 -18.69 6.25 -1.94
C ILE A 265 -19.85 6.52 -0.96
N ASN A 266 -19.67 6.18 0.32
CA ASN A 266 -20.68 6.45 1.33
C ASN A 266 -20.96 7.97 1.47
N HIS A 267 -19.90 8.80 1.51
CA HIS A 267 -20.06 10.26 1.51
C HIS A 267 -20.77 10.77 0.25
N MET A 268 -20.45 10.23 -0.94
CA MET A 268 -21.15 10.59 -2.18
C MET A 268 -22.63 10.20 -2.15
N LEU A 269 -22.99 9.05 -1.57
CA LEU A 269 -24.39 8.61 -1.40
C LEU A 269 -25.15 9.49 -0.41
N MET A 270 -24.50 9.95 0.67
CA MET A 270 -25.09 10.92 1.60
C MET A 270 -25.39 12.27 0.93
N LEU A 271 -24.50 12.73 0.05
CA LEU A 271 -24.74 13.95 -0.73
C LEU A 271 -25.90 13.77 -1.73
N SER A 272 -26.02 12.60 -2.36
CA SER A 272 -27.12 12.23 -3.26
C SER A 272 -28.50 12.26 -2.56
N THR A 273 -28.58 11.70 -1.35
CA THR A 273 -29.82 11.68 -0.56
C THR A 273 -30.21 13.06 -0.01
N SER A 274 -29.21 13.91 0.26
CA SER A 274 -29.44 15.29 0.67
C SER A 274 -30.02 16.12 -0.49
N PHE A 275 -29.49 15.95 -1.69
CA PHE A 275 -29.94 16.67 -2.89
C PHE A 275 -31.39 16.30 -3.29
N THR A 276 -31.74 15.02 -3.23
CA THR A 276 -33.12 14.55 -3.50
C THR A 276 -34.15 15.07 -2.50
N ARG A 277 -33.76 15.29 -1.23
CA ARG A 277 -34.64 15.95 -0.24
C ARG A 277 -34.86 17.44 -0.53
N TYR A 278 -33.84 18.14 -1.04
CA TYR A 278 -33.96 19.54 -1.45
C TYR A 278 -34.89 19.68 -2.67
N GLU A 279 -34.72 18.86 -3.72
CA GLU A 279 -35.64 18.90 -4.88
C GLU A 279 -37.10 18.61 -4.50
N LEU A 280 -37.36 17.65 -3.60
CA LEU A 280 -38.71 17.35 -3.13
C LEU A 280 -39.37 18.48 -2.32
N GLN A 281 -38.59 19.39 -1.73
CA GLN A 281 -39.12 20.57 -1.05
C GLN A 281 -39.59 21.66 -2.03
N PHE A 282 -39.02 21.72 -3.23
CA PHE A 282 -39.39 22.73 -4.24
C PHE A 282 -40.54 22.30 -5.17
N TYR A 283 -40.95 21.02 -5.15
CA TYR A 283 -42.11 20.52 -5.90
C TYR A 283 -43.39 20.36 -5.06
N LYS A 284 -43.35 20.72 -3.76
CA LYS A 284 -44.56 20.91 -2.94
C LYS A 284 -44.91 22.39 -2.91
N ASN A 285 -45.52 22.88 -3.98
CA ASN A 285 -46.39 24.07 -4.00
C ASN A 285 -47.38 23.93 -5.14
#